data_AF-A0A958V652-F1
#
_entry.id   AF-A0A958V652-F1
#
_cell.length_a   1.000
_cell.length_b   1.000
_cell.length_c   1.000
_cell.angle_alpha   90.00
_cell.angle_beta   90.00
_cell.angle_gamma   90.00
#
_symmetry.space_group_name_H-M   'P 1'
#
loop_
_entity.id
_entity.type
_entity.pdbx_description
1 polymer ?
#
loop_
_entity_poly.entity_id
_entity_poly.type
_entity_poly.pdbx_seq_one_letter_code
_entity_poly.pdbx_strand_id
1 'polypeptide(L)'
;MVKYILILVFLNVFTVTSQVVNTAGGKDLKVGVVLSGGGAKGLAHIGVLKVLDEAGVRVDYIGGTSMGAIIGALYASGYTGKQIDSLAMSFDFEKLMQDELPRRSKSIYQKE
;
A
#
# COMPACT_ATOMS: atom_id res chain seq x y z
N MET A 1 -3.07 51.44 28.09
CA MET A 1 -3.56 51.35 26.69
C MET A 1 -2.78 50.34 25.84
N VAL A 2 -1.43 50.42 25.78
CA VAL A 2 -0.59 49.54 24.92
C VAL A 2 -0.80 48.03 25.14
N LYS A 3 -1.01 47.60 26.40
CA LYS A 3 -1.25 46.19 26.75
C LYS A 3 -2.52 45.62 26.09
N TYR A 4 -3.60 46.41 25.99
CA TYR A 4 -4.85 45.99 25.37
C TYR A 4 -4.75 45.94 23.85
N ILE A 5 -3.95 46.84 23.26
CA ILE A 5 -3.65 46.85 21.82
C ILE A 5 -2.89 45.59 21.41
N LEU A 6 -1.88 45.19 22.19
CA LEU A 6 -1.13 43.95 21.92
C LEU A 6 -1.99 42.70 22.01
N ILE A 7 -2.90 42.64 22.99
CA ILE A 7 -3.84 41.52 23.14
C ILE A 7 -4.81 41.46 21.95
N LEU A 8 -5.34 42.60 21.51
CA LEU A 8 -6.23 42.66 20.35
C LEU A 8 -5.52 42.25 19.05
N VAL A 9 -4.28 42.68 18.85
CA VAL A 9 -3.47 42.26 17.68
C VAL A 9 -3.23 40.75 17.72
N PHE A 10 -2.85 40.21 18.87
CA PHE A 10 -2.63 38.76 19.04
C PHE A 10 -3.91 37.95 18.78
N LEU A 11 -5.06 38.43 19.27
CA LEU A 11 -6.35 37.78 19.08
C LEU A 11 -6.79 37.80 17.61
N ASN A 12 -6.52 38.89 16.89
CA ASN A 12 -6.80 39.00 15.45
C ASN A 12 -5.87 38.12 14.60
N VAL A 13 -4.59 37.99 14.98
CA VAL A 13 -3.66 37.08 14.30
C VAL A 13 -4.12 35.63 14.49
N PHE A 14 -4.58 35.27 15.68
CA PHE A 14 -5.05 33.91 15.99
C PHE A 14 -6.34 33.53 15.23
N THR A 15 -7.27 34.47 15.05
CA THR A 15 -8.48 34.22 14.27
C THR A 15 -8.18 34.09 12.78
N VAL A 16 -7.24 34.88 12.24
CA VAL A 16 -6.84 34.80 10.82
C VAL A 16 -6.12 33.48 10.52
N THR A 17 -5.22 33.01 11.38
CA THR A 17 -4.53 31.72 11.17
C THR A 17 -5.49 30.53 11.24
N SER A 18 -6.53 30.61 12.07
CA SER A 18 -7.54 29.54 12.19
C SER A 18 -8.43 29.42 10.95
N GLN A 19 -8.66 30.51 10.20
CA GLN A 19 -9.46 30.47 8.97
C GLN A 19 -8.71 29.88 7.77
N VAL A 20 -7.38 30.02 7.71
CA VAL A 20 -6.56 29.43 6.64
C VAL A 20 -6.57 27.89 6.69
N VAL A 21 -6.69 27.30 7.88
CA VAL A 21 -6.72 25.84 8.06
C VAL A 21 -8.01 25.20 7.50
N ASN A 22 -9.12 25.94 7.45
CA ASN A 22 -10.42 25.42 7.01
C ASN A 22 -10.68 25.51 5.49
N THR A 23 -9.86 26.25 4.73
CA THR A 23 -10.08 26.46 3.29
C THR A 23 -9.44 25.35 2.42
N ALA A 24 -8.66 24.44 3.01
CA ALA A 24 -8.11 23.27 2.33
C ALA A 24 -9.07 22.06 2.35
N GLY A 25 -10.39 22.29 2.41
CA GLY A 25 -11.44 21.27 2.34
C GLY A 25 -11.59 20.64 0.95
N GLY A 26 -10.47 20.33 0.28
CA GLY A 26 -10.48 19.42 -0.86
C GLY A 26 -11.00 18.07 -0.38
N LYS A 27 -12.04 17.56 -1.04
CA LYS A 27 -12.58 16.22 -0.78
C LYS A 27 -11.42 15.23 -0.75
N ASP A 28 -11.19 14.56 0.38
CA ASP A 28 -10.13 13.56 0.50
C ASP A 28 -10.37 12.45 -0.53
N LEU A 29 -9.65 12.49 -1.64
CA LEU A 29 -9.83 11.57 -2.76
C LEU A 29 -9.27 10.21 -2.35
N LYS A 30 -10.17 9.24 -2.25
CA LYS A 30 -9.81 7.86 -1.93
C LYS A 30 -9.36 7.11 -3.19
N VAL A 31 -8.22 6.43 -3.10
CA VAL A 31 -7.67 5.64 -4.21
C VAL A 31 -7.79 4.15 -3.91
N GLY A 32 -8.39 3.41 -4.84
CA GLY A 32 -8.48 1.94 -4.80
C GLY A 32 -7.65 1.30 -5.91
N VAL A 33 -6.87 0.28 -5.56
CA VAL A 33 -6.05 -0.51 -6.51
C VAL A 33 -6.57 -1.94 -6.57
N VAL A 34 -6.79 -2.48 -7.77
CA VAL A 34 -7.24 -3.87 -7.97
C VAL A 34 -6.23 -4.62 -8.83
N LEU A 35 -5.69 -5.72 -8.29
CA LEU A 35 -4.64 -6.52 -8.90
C LEU A 35 -5.18 -7.87 -9.38
N SER A 36 -5.22 -8.07 -10.68
CA SER A 36 -5.66 -9.35 -11.26
C SER A 36 -4.70 -10.51 -10.94
N GLY A 37 -5.20 -11.74 -11.06
CA GLY A 37 -4.34 -12.93 -11.05
C GLY A 37 -3.53 -13.09 -12.34
N GLY A 38 -2.63 -14.07 -12.38
CA GLY A 38 -1.81 -14.36 -13.57
C GLY A 38 -0.59 -15.25 -13.35
N GLY A 39 -0.52 -15.99 -12.24
CA GLY A 39 0.66 -16.78 -11.86
C GLY A 39 1.92 -15.90 -11.77
N ALA A 40 3.05 -16.39 -12.28
CA ALA A 40 4.32 -15.66 -12.29
C ALA A 40 4.24 -14.30 -13.01
N LYS A 41 3.37 -14.15 -14.02
CA LYS A 41 3.19 -12.85 -14.71
C LYS A 41 2.59 -11.78 -13.80
N GLY A 42 1.92 -12.18 -12.72
CA GLY A 42 1.39 -11.27 -11.71
C GLY A 42 2.46 -10.44 -10.98
N LEU A 43 3.73 -10.86 -11.02
CA LEU A 43 4.84 -10.06 -10.48
C LEU A 43 4.98 -8.69 -11.14
N ALA A 44 4.44 -8.50 -12.35
CA ALA A 44 4.38 -7.19 -13.01
C ALA A 44 3.65 -6.12 -12.18
N HIS A 45 2.72 -6.51 -11.30
CA HIS A 45 2.01 -5.59 -10.39
C HIS A 45 2.95 -4.87 -9.44
N ILE A 46 4.10 -5.46 -9.10
CA ILE A 46 5.13 -4.83 -8.25
C ILE A 46 5.64 -3.54 -8.91
N GLY A 47 5.83 -3.54 -10.24
CA GLY A 47 6.24 -2.36 -10.99
C GLY A 47 5.24 -1.22 -10.87
N VAL A 48 3.93 -1.52 -10.93
CA VAL A 48 2.86 -0.52 -10.74
C VAL A 48 2.94 0.08 -9.34
N LEU A 49 3.07 -0.76 -8.31
CA LEU A 49 3.16 -0.29 -6.92
C LEU A 49 4.40 0.59 -6.68
N LYS A 50 5.55 0.26 -7.29
CA LYS A 50 6.75 1.11 -7.22
C LYS A 50 6.51 2.50 -7.80
N VAL A 51 5.82 2.60 -8.93
CA VAL A 51 5.48 3.90 -9.54
C VAL A 51 4.49 4.68 -8.69
N LEU A 52 3.50 4.02 -8.09
CA LEU A 52 2.56 4.66 -7.17
C LEU A 52 3.26 5.23 -5.94
N ASP A 53 4.19 4.46 -5.34
CA ASP A 53 5.00 4.92 -4.22
C ASP A 53 5.87 6.13 -4.60
N GLU A 54 6.55 6.06 -5.76
CA GLU A 54 7.41 7.14 -6.25
C GLU A 54 6.62 8.42 -6.60
N ALA A 55 5.39 8.28 -7.06
CA ALA A 55 4.47 9.38 -7.32
C ALA A 55 3.82 9.94 -6.04
N GLY A 56 4.03 9.32 -4.87
CA GLY A 56 3.38 9.71 -3.61
C GLY A 56 1.87 9.48 -3.60
N VAL A 57 1.37 8.56 -4.43
CA VAL A 57 -0.06 8.23 -4.48
C VAL A 57 -0.41 7.37 -3.28
N ARG A 58 -1.20 7.92 -2.36
CA ARG A 58 -1.73 7.18 -1.21
C ARG A 58 -2.84 6.24 -1.67
N VAL A 59 -2.61 4.94 -1.53
CA VAL A 59 -3.62 3.89 -1.77
C VAL A 59 -4.41 3.64 -0.49
N ASP A 60 -5.72 3.89 -0.51
CA ASP A 60 -6.60 3.66 0.63
C ASP A 60 -7.18 2.24 0.66
N TYR A 61 -7.35 1.63 -0.52
CA TYR A 61 -7.90 0.28 -0.65
C TYR A 61 -7.08 -0.50 -1.67
N ILE A 62 -6.80 -1.76 -1.36
CA ILE A 62 -6.17 -2.67 -2.31
C ILE A 62 -6.83 -4.05 -2.24
N GLY A 63 -7.09 -4.63 -3.40
CA GLY A 63 -7.64 -5.98 -3.53
C GLY A 63 -6.97 -6.73 -4.67
N GLY A 64 -6.99 -8.05 -4.61
CA GLY A 64 -6.45 -8.85 -5.71
C GLY A 64 -6.86 -10.31 -5.68
N THR A 65 -6.52 -11.04 -6.74
CA THR A 65 -6.80 -12.48 -6.90
C THR A 65 -5.51 -13.25 -7.14
N SER A 66 -5.34 -14.43 -6.52
CA SER A 66 -4.15 -15.29 -6.68
C SER A 66 -2.85 -14.49 -6.45
N MET A 67 -1.92 -14.42 -7.41
CA MET A 67 -0.69 -13.63 -7.28
C MET A 67 -0.94 -12.16 -6.96
N GLY A 68 -1.98 -11.55 -7.56
CA GLY A 68 -2.38 -10.18 -7.24
C GLY A 68 -2.85 -10.02 -5.79
N ALA A 69 -3.44 -11.07 -5.19
CA ALA A 69 -3.83 -11.07 -3.77
C ALA A 69 -2.59 -11.12 -2.87
N ILE A 70 -1.58 -11.94 -3.22
CA ILE A 70 -0.32 -12.05 -2.46
C ILE A 70 0.40 -10.69 -2.46
N ILE A 71 0.59 -10.10 -3.64
CA ILE A 71 1.25 -8.79 -3.79
C ILE A 71 0.44 -7.69 -3.08
N GLY A 72 -0.89 -7.68 -3.28
CA GLY A 72 -1.78 -6.71 -2.65
C GLY A 72 -1.78 -6.81 -1.12
N ALA A 73 -1.73 -8.02 -0.56
CA ALA A 73 -1.65 -8.24 0.88
C ALA A 73 -0.32 -7.75 1.47
N LEU A 74 0.80 -8.00 0.80
CA LEU A 74 2.10 -7.47 1.22
C LEU A 74 2.09 -5.93 1.24
N TYR A 75 1.57 -5.31 0.18
CA TYR A 75 1.48 -3.86 0.10
C TYR A 75 0.54 -3.28 1.17
N ALA A 76 -0.64 -3.89 1.37
CA ALA A 76 -1.56 -3.52 2.45
C ALA A 76 -0.94 -3.67 3.85
N SER A 77 0.02 -4.58 4.02
CA SER A 77 0.74 -4.80 5.27
C SER A 77 1.83 -3.75 5.54
N GLY A 78 1.96 -2.74 4.67
CA GLY A 78 2.89 -1.62 4.84
C GLY A 78 4.23 -1.79 4.13
N TYR A 79 4.40 -2.83 3.30
CA TYR A 79 5.59 -2.96 2.46
C TYR A 79 5.49 -2.03 1.25
N THR A 80 6.56 -1.30 0.98
CA THR A 80 6.72 -0.54 -0.27
C THR A 80 6.90 -1.48 -1.47
N GLY A 81 6.57 -1.01 -2.66
CA GLY A 81 6.82 -1.73 -3.91
C GLY A 81 8.29 -2.15 -4.06
N LYS A 82 9.25 -1.36 -3.57
CA LYS A 82 10.69 -1.73 -3.57
C LYS A 82 11.02 -2.87 -2.62
N GLN A 83 10.40 -2.92 -1.44
CA GLN A 83 10.58 -4.02 -0.51
C GLN A 83 9.94 -5.31 -1.03
N ILE A 84 8.76 -5.19 -1.66
CA ILE A 84 8.08 -6.33 -2.29
C ILE A 84 8.91 -6.87 -3.46
N ASP A 85 9.51 -6.00 -4.27
CA ASP A 85 10.44 -6.35 -5.35
C ASP A 85 11.63 -7.16 -4.81
N SER A 86 12.25 -6.67 -3.74
CA SER A 86 13.38 -7.34 -3.09
C SER A 86 12.98 -8.72 -2.54
N LEU A 87 11.82 -8.81 -1.90
CA LEU A 87 11.27 -10.08 -1.41
C LEU A 87 11.02 -11.05 -2.56
N ALA A 88 10.44 -10.56 -3.67
CA ALA A 88 10.12 -11.38 -4.82
C ALA A 88 11.37 -11.97 -5.48
N MET A 89 12.49 -11.24 -5.50
CA MET A 89 13.76 -11.77 -6.02
C MET A 89 14.40 -12.84 -5.12
N SER A 90 14.06 -12.85 -3.83
CA SER A 90 14.57 -13.87 -2.88
C SER A 90 13.72 -15.13 -2.80
N PHE A 91 12.50 -15.09 -3.33
CA PHE A 91 11.54 -16.18 -3.24
C PHE A 91 11.57 -17.05 -4.49
N ASP A 92 11.69 -18.36 -4.29
CA ASP A 92 11.52 -19.33 -5.38
C ASP A 92 10.03 -19.56 -5.63
N PHE A 93 9.44 -18.68 -6.45
CA PHE A 93 8.03 -18.76 -6.83
C PHE A 93 7.69 -20.03 -7.62
N GLU A 94 8.66 -20.56 -8.37
CA GLU A 94 8.46 -21.78 -9.15
C GLU A 94 8.22 -22.95 -8.20
N LYS A 95 9.03 -23.05 -7.15
CA LYS A 95 8.85 -24.05 -6.08
C LYS A 95 7.58 -23.86 -5.26
N LEU A 96 7.11 -22.62 -5.05
CA LEU A 96 5.85 -22.34 -4.34
C LEU A 96 4.62 -22.74 -5.19
N MET A 97 4.71 -22.58 -6.50
CA MET A 97 3.61 -22.90 -7.44
C MET A 97 3.54 -24.39 -7.78
N GLN A 98 4.61 -25.14 -7.51
CA GLN A 98 4.60 -26.60 -7.61
C GLN A 98 3.76 -27.18 -6.46
N ASP A 99 2.78 -28.01 -6.81
CA ASP A 99 2.01 -28.83 -5.86
C ASP A 99 2.84 -30.05 -5.39
N GLU A 100 4.14 -29.85 -5.20
CA GLU A 100 5.04 -30.86 -4.66
C GLU A 100 4.98 -30.83 -3.13
N LEU A 101 4.02 -31.57 -2.60
CA LEU A 101 3.99 -31.87 -1.18
C LEU A 101 5.21 -32.72 -0.79
N PRO A 102 5.90 -32.41 0.33
CA PRO A 102 6.92 -33.30 0.89
C PRO A 102 6.39 -34.72 0.98
N ARG A 103 7.22 -35.74 0.67
CA ARG A 103 6.77 -37.15 0.70
C ARG A 103 6.05 -37.50 2.01
N ARG A 104 6.41 -36.88 3.14
CA ARG A 104 5.75 -37.06 4.44
C ARG A 104 4.28 -36.64 4.45
N SER A 105 3.90 -35.56 3.75
CA SER A 105 2.53 -35.04 3.67
C SER A 105 1.70 -35.63 2.53
N LYS A 106 2.31 -36.41 1.62
CA LYS A 106 1.55 -37.18 0.61
C LYS A 106 0.75 -38.31 1.28
N SER A 107 -0.47 -38.55 0.80
CA SER A 107 -1.26 -39.72 1.22
C SER A 107 -0.54 -41.01 0.84
N ILE A 108 -0.85 -42.14 1.51
CA ILE A 108 -0.19 -43.43 1.23
C ILE A 108 -0.36 -43.83 -0.24
N TYR A 109 -1.50 -43.51 -0.85
CA TYR A 109 -1.79 -43.78 -2.25
C TYR A 109 -0.96 -42.96 -3.26
N GLN A 110 -0.39 -41.83 -2.85
CA GLN A 110 0.45 -40.96 -3.68
C GLN A 110 1.96 -41.21 -3.48
N LYS A 111 2.33 -42.24 -2.71
CA LYS A 111 3.71 -42.61 -2.37
C LYS A 111 4.24 -43.83 -3.14
N GLU A 112 3.34 -44.55 -3.80
CA GLU A 112 3.64 -45.61 -4.79
C GLU A 112 3.97 -44.95 -6.14
#